data_AF-A0A651DM20-F1
#
_entry.id   AF-A0A651DM20-F1
#
_cell.length_a   1.000
_cell.length_b   1.000
_cell.length_c   1.000
_cell.angle_alpha   90.00
_cell.angle_beta   90.00
_cell.angle_gamma   90.00
#
_symmetry.space_group_name_H-M   'P 1'
#
loop_
_entity.id
_entity.type
_entity.pdbx_description
1 polymer ?
#
loop_
_entity_poly.entity_id
_entity_poly.type
_entity_poly.pdbx_seq_one_letter_code
_entity_poly.pdbx_strand_id
1 'polypeptide(L)'
;MGDVEAEPGPGRAPADLGPEVSPVTLAGVPIGVADLEPIPVAPWMDEQTRLEARLTTVEQDLERLRQRHAVVAADLDTLVAGEPWIQAEAERVADPSALEAVEAQAERLQSLEGRLTRLEAAQRTRAAATAPPFKLVAIDWWNGEPYATLRSQGRYTRIQEGESISGWALERIDATRREAAFRQADRVVRLTAQGG
;
A
#
# COMPACT_ATOMS: atom_id res chain seq x y z
N MET A 1 71.21 -28.82 6.34
CA MET A 1 70.78 -27.97 7.46
C MET A 1 69.26 -27.90 7.39
N GLY A 2 68.48 -28.62 8.17
CA GLY A 2 68.71 -29.59 9.25
C GLY A 2 67.37 -30.29 9.55
N ASP A 3 67.48 -31.54 10.01
CA ASP A 3 66.59 -32.33 10.90
C ASP A 3 65.09 -32.44 10.52
N VAL A 4 64.54 -33.58 10.07
CA VAL A 4 64.45 -34.94 10.65
C VAL A 4 63.91 -34.96 12.08
N GLU A 5 62.65 -35.35 12.25
CA GLU A 5 62.28 -36.33 13.27
C GLU A 5 61.00 -37.08 12.88
N ALA A 6 61.10 -38.40 13.03
CA ALA A 6 60.13 -39.41 12.67
C ALA A 6 59.81 -40.25 13.91
N GLU A 7 58.61 -40.86 13.90
CA GLU A 7 58.22 -42.08 14.65
C GLU A 7 58.03 -41.93 16.18
N PRO A 8 57.13 -42.72 16.82
CA PRO A 8 57.04 -44.17 16.61
C PRO A 8 55.65 -44.83 16.65
N GLY A 9 55.49 -45.95 15.93
CA GLY A 9 54.59 -47.06 16.31
C GLY A 9 55.24 -47.95 17.39
N PRO A 10 54.82 -49.22 17.64
CA PRO A 10 53.58 -49.93 17.32
C PRO A 10 52.97 -50.65 18.57
N GLY A 11 51.77 -51.23 18.49
CA GLY A 11 51.21 -52.02 19.60
C GLY A 11 50.06 -52.96 19.21
N ARG A 12 50.36 -54.26 19.22
CA ARG A 12 49.54 -55.45 18.90
C ARG A 12 48.16 -55.53 19.58
N ALA A 13 47.17 -56.09 18.87
CA ALA A 13 46.01 -56.83 19.41
C ALA A 13 46.35 -58.35 19.56
N PRO A 14 45.48 -59.28 20.01
CA PRO A 14 44.18 -59.21 20.71
C PRO A 14 44.12 -60.11 21.99
N ALA A 15 43.06 -60.03 22.82
CA ALA A 15 42.64 -61.15 23.67
C ALA A 15 41.13 -61.09 23.97
N ASP A 16 40.46 -62.12 23.49
CA ASP A 16 39.08 -62.53 23.67
C ASP A 16 38.88 -63.12 25.08
N LEU A 17 37.93 -62.57 25.87
CA LEU A 17 37.22 -63.27 26.94
C LEU A 17 35.84 -62.60 27.15
N GLY A 18 34.79 -63.32 26.74
CA GLY A 18 33.40 -63.04 27.07
C GLY A 18 33.05 -63.20 28.57
N PRO A 19 31.77 -63.05 28.95
CA PRO A 19 31.39 -62.28 30.13
C PRO A 19 31.06 -63.14 31.36
N GLU A 20 31.52 -62.71 32.54
CA GLU A 20 30.89 -63.11 33.82
C GLU A 20 30.14 -61.91 34.40
N VAL A 21 28.85 -61.83 34.12
CA VAL A 21 27.96 -60.89 34.80
C VAL A 21 27.48 -61.57 36.08
N SER A 22 28.08 -61.22 37.21
CA SER A 22 27.53 -61.56 38.52
C SER A 22 26.22 -60.80 38.74
N PRO A 23 25.11 -61.43 39.18
CA PRO A 23 23.89 -60.71 39.49
C PRO A 23 24.08 -59.83 40.73
N VAL A 24 23.65 -58.56 40.62
CA VAL A 24 23.61 -57.59 41.72
C VAL A 24 22.39 -57.88 42.60
N THR A 25 22.62 -58.09 43.89
CA THR A 25 21.58 -58.33 44.89
C THR A 25 21.28 -57.04 45.66
N LEU A 26 20.05 -56.54 45.58
CA LEU A 26 19.54 -55.50 46.48
C LEU A 26 18.41 -56.07 47.34
N ALA A 27 18.59 -56.05 48.66
CA ALA A 27 17.57 -56.41 49.67
C ALA A 27 16.93 -57.82 49.56
N GLY A 28 17.67 -58.84 49.12
CA GLY A 28 17.27 -60.26 49.32
C GLY A 28 16.13 -60.77 48.45
N VAL A 29 15.69 -60.03 47.43
CA VAL A 29 14.72 -60.49 46.42
C VAL A 29 15.46 -60.70 45.10
N PRO A 30 15.40 -61.89 44.46
CA PRO A 30 15.94 -62.07 43.13
C PRO A 30 15.10 -61.26 42.14
N ILE A 31 15.64 -60.14 41.65
CA ILE A 31 15.05 -59.44 40.51
C ILE A 31 15.39 -60.28 39.27
N GLY A 32 14.46 -61.14 38.88
CA GLY A 32 14.50 -61.72 37.54
C GLY A 32 14.39 -60.58 36.53
N VAL A 33 15.25 -60.57 35.52
CA VAL A 33 15.23 -59.61 34.38
C VAL A 33 13.90 -59.66 33.59
N ALA A 34 12.96 -60.52 34.00
CA ALA A 34 11.67 -60.75 33.37
C ALA A 34 10.58 -59.71 33.70
N ASP A 35 10.79 -58.81 34.68
CA ASP A 35 9.79 -57.81 35.10
C ASP A 35 10.10 -56.35 34.70
N LEU A 36 11.05 -56.14 33.80
CA LEU A 36 11.22 -54.84 33.15
C LEU A 36 10.30 -54.76 31.95
N GLU A 37 9.18 -54.04 32.07
CA GLU A 37 8.41 -53.63 30.89
C GLU A 37 9.35 -52.90 29.92
N PRO A 38 9.43 -53.31 28.64
CA PRO A 38 10.31 -52.66 27.69
C PRO A 38 9.89 -51.21 27.53
N ILE A 39 10.82 -50.28 27.73
CA ILE A 39 10.64 -48.87 27.38
C ILE A 39 10.20 -48.84 25.91
N PRO A 40 9.08 -48.18 25.55
CA PRO A 40 8.66 -48.09 24.16
C PRO A 40 9.63 -47.19 23.41
N VAL A 41 10.69 -47.79 22.84
CA VAL A 41 11.67 -47.11 21.97
C VAL A 41 11.06 -46.74 20.60
N ALA A 42 9.92 -47.35 20.25
CA ALA A 42 9.32 -47.29 18.92
C ALA A 42 8.95 -45.87 18.40
N PRO A 43 8.28 -44.97 19.16
CA PRO A 43 7.78 -43.71 18.58
C PRO A 43 8.86 -42.62 18.39
N TRP A 44 9.97 -42.67 19.13
CA TRP A 44 11.05 -41.67 19.00
C TRP A 44 11.87 -41.90 17.74
N MET A 45 12.23 -43.16 17.45
CA MET A 45 13.04 -43.49 16.27
C MET A 45 12.37 -43.07 14.96
N ASP A 46 11.04 -43.15 14.90
CA ASP A 46 10.26 -42.70 13.75
C ASP A 46 10.34 -41.18 13.56
N GLU A 47 10.27 -40.40 14.65
CA GLU A 47 10.38 -38.94 14.59
C GLU A 47 11.82 -38.50 14.27
N GLN A 48 12.84 -39.19 14.77
CA GLN A 48 14.23 -38.91 14.41
C GLN A 48 14.47 -39.16 12.92
N THR A 49 14.00 -40.30 12.40
CA THR A 49 14.10 -40.63 10.97
C THR A 49 13.36 -39.60 10.12
N ARG A 50 12.20 -39.13 10.57
CA ARG A 50 11.43 -38.07 9.91
C ARG A 50 12.18 -36.74 9.90
N LEU A 51 12.83 -36.35 10.99
CA LEU A 51 13.60 -35.12 11.06
C LEU A 51 14.84 -35.17 10.16
N GLU A 52 15.53 -36.30 10.12
CA GLU A 52 16.67 -36.52 9.22
C GLU A 52 16.24 -36.45 7.74
N ALA A 53 15.11 -37.05 7.39
CA ALA A 53 14.54 -36.95 6.04
C ALA A 53 14.17 -35.50 5.68
N ARG A 54 13.59 -34.75 6.63
CA ARG A 54 13.27 -33.33 6.44
C ARG A 54 14.51 -32.46 6.28
N LEU A 55 15.54 -32.70 7.10
CA LEU A 55 16.82 -31.98 7.01
C LEU A 55 17.45 -32.19 5.63
N THR A 56 17.54 -33.44 5.19
CA THR A 56 18.08 -33.80 3.88
C THR A 56 17.32 -33.11 2.75
N THR A 57 15.99 -33.03 2.86
CA THR A 57 15.13 -32.34 1.88
C THR A 57 15.44 -30.84 1.83
N VAL A 58 15.54 -30.20 3.00
CA VAL A 58 15.85 -28.77 3.10
C VAL A 58 17.24 -28.46 2.55
N GLU A 59 18.23 -29.31 2.81
CA GLU A 59 19.59 -29.16 2.28
C GLU A 59 19.61 -29.25 0.74
N GLN A 60 18.88 -30.22 0.17
CA GLN A 60 18.73 -30.34 -1.29
C GLN A 60 18.03 -29.12 -1.90
N ASP A 61 16.99 -28.60 -1.25
CA ASP A 61 16.27 -27.42 -1.73
C ASP A 61 17.12 -26.15 -1.64
N LEU A 62 17.91 -25.99 -0.59
CA LEU A 62 18.88 -24.90 -0.47
C LEU A 62 19.94 -24.95 -1.56
N GLU A 63 20.45 -26.14 -1.86
CA GLU A 63 21.45 -26.31 -2.91
C GLU A 63 20.86 -26.01 -4.31
N ARG A 64 19.63 -26.46 -4.57
CA ARG A 64 18.90 -26.09 -5.78
C ARG A 64 18.68 -24.58 -5.88
N LEU A 65 18.35 -23.92 -4.78
CA LEU A 65 18.16 -22.47 -4.75
C LEU A 65 19.48 -21.72 -5.03
N ARG A 66 20.59 -22.17 -4.44
CA ARG A 66 21.92 -21.61 -4.71
C ARG A 66 22.31 -21.74 -6.18
N GLN A 67 22.08 -22.90 -6.78
CA GLN A 67 22.35 -23.13 -8.20
C GLN A 67 21.50 -22.21 -9.09
N ARG A 68 20.21 -22.05 -8.78
CA ARG A 68 19.34 -21.11 -9.51
C ARG A 68 19.80 -19.66 -9.37
N HIS A 69 20.21 -19.26 -8.17
CA HIS A 69 20.75 -17.92 -7.93
C HIS A 69 22.04 -17.69 -8.71
N ALA A 70 22.94 -18.68 -8.78
CA ALA A 70 24.17 -18.56 -9.55
C ALA A 70 23.91 -18.38 -11.05
N VAL A 71 22.92 -19.09 -11.60
CA VAL A 71 22.51 -18.92 -13.01
C VAL A 71 21.94 -17.52 -13.24
N VAL A 72 21.02 -17.04 -12.40
CA VAL A 72 20.44 -15.70 -12.54
C VAL A 72 21.51 -14.61 -12.39
N ALA A 73 22.47 -14.79 -11.48
CA ALA A 73 23.58 -13.86 -11.32
C ALA A 73 24.46 -13.82 -12.58
N ALA A 74 24.80 -14.98 -13.15
CA ALA A 74 25.55 -15.03 -14.40
C ALA A 74 24.77 -14.40 -15.57
N ASP A 75 23.47 -14.67 -15.70
CA ASP A 75 22.62 -14.06 -16.72
C ASP A 75 22.57 -12.53 -16.59
N LEU A 76 22.44 -12.02 -15.36
CA LEU A 76 22.51 -10.59 -15.07
C LEU A 76 23.87 -10.01 -15.44
N ASP A 77 24.97 -10.67 -15.07
CA ASP A 77 26.32 -10.23 -15.44
C ASP A 77 26.49 -10.20 -16.97
N THR A 78 25.90 -11.15 -17.69
CA THR A 78 25.94 -11.18 -19.16
C THR A 78 25.12 -10.04 -19.78
N LEU A 79 23.93 -9.77 -19.24
CA LEU A 79 23.09 -8.66 -19.67
C LEU A 79 23.74 -7.31 -19.39
N VAL A 80 24.39 -7.16 -18.22
CA VAL A 80 25.12 -5.96 -17.81
C VAL A 80 26.37 -5.75 -18.64
N ALA A 81 27.17 -6.78 -18.87
CA ALA A 81 28.37 -6.68 -19.70
C ALA A 81 28.06 -6.38 -21.18
N GLY A 82 26.87 -6.76 -21.67
CA GLY A 82 26.45 -6.47 -23.04
C GLY A 82 26.03 -5.02 -23.31
N GLU A 83 25.81 -4.21 -22.25
CA GLU A 83 25.33 -2.82 -22.31
C GLU A 83 24.29 -2.49 -23.42
N PRO A 84 23.32 -3.36 -23.75
CA PRO A 84 22.44 -3.11 -24.91
C PRO A 84 21.54 -1.88 -24.72
N TRP A 85 21.26 -1.50 -23.46
CA TRP A 85 20.50 -0.29 -23.14
C TRP A 85 21.30 1.00 -23.26
N ILE A 86 22.63 0.97 -23.11
CA ILE A 86 23.46 2.16 -23.28
C ILE A 86 23.55 2.51 -24.76
N GLN A 87 23.66 1.50 -25.63
CA GLN A 87 23.63 1.69 -27.08
C GLN A 87 22.27 2.18 -27.57
N ALA A 88 21.16 1.62 -27.06
CA ALA A 88 19.82 2.08 -27.39
C ALA A 88 19.54 3.51 -26.91
N GLU A 89 20.04 3.90 -25.73
CA GLU A 89 19.90 5.26 -25.23
C GLU A 89 20.81 6.23 -25.99
N ALA A 90 22.02 5.81 -26.37
CA ALA A 90 22.92 6.60 -27.23
C ALA A 90 22.31 6.83 -28.62
N GLU A 91 21.63 5.85 -29.22
CA GLU A 91 20.89 6.02 -30.47
C GLU A 91 19.69 6.96 -30.33
N ARG A 92 18.96 6.91 -29.20
CA ARG A 92 17.86 7.86 -28.92
C ARG A 92 18.33 9.30 -28.72
N VAL A 93 19.49 9.49 -28.08
CA VAL A 93 20.10 10.82 -27.89
C VAL A 93 20.77 11.32 -29.17
N ALA A 94 21.21 10.43 -30.06
CA ALA A 94 21.80 10.78 -31.35
C ALA A 94 20.78 11.21 -32.42
N ASP A 95 19.48 11.00 -32.21
CA ASP A 95 18.43 11.50 -33.09
C ASP A 95 17.92 12.86 -32.59
N PRO A 96 18.43 13.99 -33.14
CA PRO A 96 18.00 15.33 -32.73
C PRO A 96 16.50 15.56 -32.96
N SER A 97 15.87 14.82 -33.89
CA SER A 97 14.44 14.94 -34.17
C SER A 97 13.56 14.39 -33.04
N ALA A 98 14.06 13.41 -32.28
CA ALA A 98 13.35 12.86 -31.13
C ALA A 98 13.34 13.85 -29.96
N LEU A 99 14.45 14.57 -29.74
CA LEU A 99 14.54 15.64 -28.73
C LEU A 99 13.64 16.83 -29.09
N GLU A 100 13.68 17.28 -30.34
CA GLU A 100 12.79 18.35 -30.84
C GLU A 100 11.31 17.97 -30.71
N ALA A 101 10.95 16.70 -30.96
CA ALA A 101 9.59 16.23 -30.81
C ALA A 101 9.12 16.25 -29.34
N VAL A 102 10.01 15.90 -28.40
CA VAL A 102 9.71 15.95 -26.96
C VAL A 102 9.57 17.39 -26.47
N GLU A 103 10.45 18.31 -26.90
CA GLU A 103 10.35 19.72 -26.57
C GLU A 103 9.06 20.35 -27.12
N ALA A 104 8.72 20.07 -28.38
CA ALA A 104 7.47 20.55 -28.98
C ALA A 104 6.22 19.99 -28.28
N GLN A 105 6.29 18.76 -27.75
CA GLN A 105 5.22 18.20 -26.92
C GLN A 105 5.13 18.89 -25.55
N ALA A 106 6.26 19.18 -24.91
CA ALA A 106 6.30 19.90 -23.64
C ALA A 106 5.72 21.31 -23.76
N GLU A 107 6.06 22.05 -24.83
CA GLU A 107 5.50 23.38 -25.10
C GLU A 107 3.98 23.34 -25.33
N ARG A 108 3.49 22.33 -26.05
CA ARG A 108 2.04 22.13 -26.27
C ARG A 108 1.32 21.86 -24.97
N LEU A 109 1.88 21.04 -24.09
CA LEU A 109 1.28 20.76 -22.77
C LEU A 109 1.22 22.03 -21.92
N GLN A 110 2.31 22.79 -21.83
CA GLN A 110 2.33 24.06 -21.09
C GLN A 110 1.31 25.07 -21.65
N SER A 111 1.17 25.15 -22.97
CA SER A 111 0.17 26.01 -23.62
C SER A 111 -1.25 25.59 -23.25
N LEU A 112 -1.55 24.29 -23.23
CA LEU A 112 -2.87 23.77 -22.87
C LEU A 112 -3.20 24.02 -21.40
N GLU A 113 -2.25 23.81 -20.49
CA GLU A 113 -2.40 24.14 -19.06
C GLU A 113 -2.65 25.63 -18.85
N GLY A 114 -1.90 26.49 -19.56
CA GLY A 114 -2.11 27.94 -19.55
C GLY A 114 -3.49 28.36 -20.08
N ARG A 115 -4.05 27.63 -21.04
CA ARG A 115 -5.41 27.87 -21.55
C ARG A 115 -6.48 27.38 -20.57
N LEU A 116 -6.27 26.22 -19.97
CA LEU A 116 -7.19 25.62 -19.01
C LEU A 116 -7.32 26.50 -17.76
N THR A 117 -6.20 26.96 -17.20
CA THR A 117 -6.18 27.89 -16.06
C THR A 117 -6.91 29.20 -16.36
N ARG A 118 -6.74 29.78 -17.56
CA ARG A 118 -7.48 30.97 -18.00
C ARG A 118 -8.98 30.70 -18.14
N LEU A 119 -9.37 29.55 -18.69
CA LEU A 119 -10.78 29.17 -18.83
C LEU A 119 -11.44 28.97 -17.47
N GLU A 120 -10.76 28.31 -16.53
CA GLU A 120 -11.26 28.15 -15.17
C GLU A 120 -11.39 29.49 -14.46
N ALA A 121 -10.41 30.39 -14.60
CA ALA A 121 -10.48 31.73 -14.03
C ALA A 121 -11.68 32.50 -14.61
N ALA A 122 -11.85 32.49 -15.93
CA ALA A 122 -12.99 33.13 -16.61
C ALA A 122 -14.33 32.53 -16.17
N GLN A 123 -14.39 31.21 -15.96
CA GLN A 123 -15.59 30.53 -15.47
C GLN A 123 -15.91 30.94 -14.02
N ARG A 124 -14.91 31.02 -13.14
CA ARG A 124 -15.09 31.48 -11.76
C ARG A 124 -15.57 32.93 -11.70
N THR A 125 -15.00 33.82 -12.53
CA THR A 125 -15.46 35.21 -12.62
C THR A 125 -16.89 35.30 -13.14
N ARG A 126 -17.26 34.52 -14.16
CA ARG A 126 -18.63 34.46 -14.67
C ARG A 126 -19.61 33.91 -13.64
N ALA A 127 -19.22 32.89 -12.88
CA ALA A 127 -20.04 32.32 -11.81
C ALA A 127 -20.24 33.32 -10.67
N ALA A 128 -19.19 34.03 -10.26
CA ALA A 128 -19.26 35.09 -9.24
C ALA A 128 -20.14 36.26 -9.67
N ALA A 129 -20.14 36.62 -10.97
CA ALA A 129 -21.04 37.64 -11.52
C ALA A 129 -22.50 37.18 -11.64
N THR A 130 -22.77 35.87 -11.51
CA THR A 130 -24.10 35.26 -11.71
C THR A 130 -24.75 34.81 -10.40
N ALA A 131 -23.99 34.71 -9.30
CA ALA A 131 -24.53 34.33 -8.01
C ALA A 131 -25.15 35.53 -7.29
N PRO A 132 -26.25 35.36 -6.55
CA PRO A 132 -26.80 36.42 -5.71
C PRO A 132 -25.75 36.90 -4.68
N PRO A 133 -25.57 38.21 -4.47
CA PRO A 133 -24.59 38.76 -3.53
C PRO A 133 -25.05 38.64 -2.05
N PHE A 134 -25.89 37.65 -1.75
CA PHE A 134 -26.49 37.43 -0.45
C PHE A 134 -26.70 35.93 -0.22
N LYS A 135 -26.85 35.55 1.05
CA LYS A 135 -27.17 34.19 1.46
C LYS A 135 -28.54 34.16 2.13
N LEU A 136 -29.31 33.11 1.86
CA LEU A 136 -30.52 32.82 2.62
C LEU A 136 -30.13 32.25 3.98
N VAL A 137 -30.51 32.94 5.05
CA VAL A 137 -30.17 32.55 6.42
C VAL A 137 -31.33 31.83 7.08
N ALA A 138 -32.53 32.41 7.02
CA ALA A 138 -33.73 31.84 7.64
C ALA A 138 -34.98 32.13 6.81
N ILE A 139 -36.02 31.35 7.05
CA ILE A 139 -37.38 31.63 6.59
C ILE A 139 -38.25 31.61 7.84
N ASP A 140 -38.86 32.75 8.14
CA ASP A 140 -39.67 32.96 9.33
C ASP A 140 -41.10 33.30 8.94
N TRP A 141 -42.06 33.01 9.82
CA TRP A 141 -43.44 33.44 9.63
C TRP A 141 -43.70 34.69 10.46
N TRP A 142 -44.27 35.73 9.84
CA TRP A 142 -44.66 36.96 10.51
C TRP A 142 -46.01 37.41 9.97
N ASN A 143 -46.93 37.81 10.85
CA ASN A 143 -48.30 38.19 10.48
C ASN A 143 -49.05 37.17 9.58
N GLY A 144 -48.72 35.89 9.69
CA GLY A 144 -49.33 34.83 8.87
C GLY A 144 -48.73 34.67 7.47
N GLU A 145 -47.67 35.42 7.13
CA GLU A 145 -46.98 35.34 5.84
C GLU A 145 -45.52 34.89 6.01
N PRO A 146 -44.97 34.13 5.04
CA PRO A 146 -43.57 33.72 5.08
C PRO A 146 -42.64 34.85 4.64
N TYR A 147 -41.54 35.02 5.36
CA TYR A 147 -40.50 35.98 5.06
C TYR A 147 -39.14 35.31 4.94
N ALA A 148 -38.35 35.72 3.95
CA ALA A 148 -36.96 35.28 3.79
C ALA A 148 -36.01 36.28 4.46
N THR A 149 -35.18 35.79 5.38
CA THR A 149 -34.11 36.56 6.00
C THR A 149 -32.80 36.32 5.25
N LEU A 150 -32.28 37.37 4.65
CA LEU A 150 -31.07 37.37 3.83
C LEU A 150 -29.91 38.05 4.55
N ARG A 151 -28.71 37.52 4.38
CA ARG A 151 -27.47 38.17 4.82
C ARG A 151 -26.68 38.67 3.63
N SER A 152 -26.44 39.97 3.58
CA SER A 152 -25.60 40.64 2.57
C SER A 152 -24.65 41.61 3.26
N GLN A 153 -23.36 41.57 2.91
CA GLN A 153 -22.35 42.49 3.45
C GLN A 153 -22.37 42.64 4.99
N GLY A 154 -22.68 41.55 5.70
CA GLY A 154 -22.76 41.55 7.18
C GLY A 154 -24.06 42.09 7.78
N ARG A 155 -25.02 42.55 6.97
CA ARG A 155 -26.34 43.00 7.41
C ARG A 155 -27.41 41.94 7.12
N TYR A 156 -28.44 41.92 7.96
CA TYR A 156 -29.63 41.10 7.76
C TYR A 156 -30.75 41.94 7.19
N THR A 157 -31.42 41.42 6.17
CA THR A 157 -32.57 42.06 5.54
C THR A 157 -33.66 41.02 5.37
N ARG A 158 -34.87 41.38 5.77
CA ARG A 158 -36.05 40.54 5.62
C ARG A 158 -36.83 41.01 4.40
N ILE A 159 -37.24 40.08 3.56
CA ILE A 159 -38.03 40.35 2.36
C ILE A 159 -39.17 39.34 2.19
N GLN A 160 -40.21 39.74 1.48
CA GLN A 160 -41.36 38.90 1.13
C GLN A 160 -41.45 38.61 -0.37
N GLU A 161 -42.34 37.71 -0.79
CA GLU A 161 -42.57 37.42 -2.20
C GLU A 161 -42.95 38.69 -2.98
N GLY A 162 -42.34 38.88 -4.15
CA GLY A 162 -42.49 40.09 -4.97
C GLY A 162 -41.50 41.21 -4.65
N GLU A 163 -40.82 41.19 -3.50
CA GLU A 163 -39.78 42.17 -3.18
C GLU A 163 -38.45 41.86 -3.86
N SER A 164 -37.62 42.88 -4.02
CA SER A 164 -36.31 42.74 -4.65
C SER A 164 -35.19 43.32 -3.82
N ILE A 165 -34.01 42.69 -3.92
CA ILE A 165 -32.79 43.11 -3.25
C ILE A 165 -31.61 42.92 -4.19
N SER A 166 -30.78 43.95 -4.33
CA SER A 166 -29.59 43.92 -5.20
C SER A 166 -29.90 43.46 -6.65
N GLY A 167 -31.09 43.80 -7.16
CA GLY A 167 -31.54 43.42 -8.50
C GLY A 167 -32.07 41.98 -8.63
N TRP A 168 -32.22 41.24 -7.53
CA TRP A 168 -32.85 39.92 -7.48
C TRP A 168 -34.24 40.03 -6.86
N ALA A 169 -35.28 39.61 -7.57
CA ALA A 169 -36.65 39.55 -7.08
C ALA A 169 -36.92 38.19 -6.43
N LEU A 170 -37.56 38.18 -5.26
CA LEU A 170 -38.03 36.96 -4.62
C LEU A 170 -39.34 36.52 -5.28
N GLU A 171 -39.32 35.38 -5.98
CA GLU A 171 -40.50 34.86 -6.67
C GLU A 171 -41.36 33.97 -5.79
N ARG A 172 -40.71 33.15 -4.95
CA ARG A 172 -41.41 32.15 -4.14
C ARG A 172 -40.60 31.75 -2.92
N ILE A 173 -41.30 31.53 -1.81
CA ILE A 173 -40.77 30.95 -0.58
C ILE A 173 -41.41 29.57 -0.39
N ASP A 174 -40.58 28.55 -0.25
CA ASP A 174 -40.97 27.21 0.18
C ASP A 174 -40.50 27.01 1.61
N ALA A 175 -41.36 27.36 2.57
CA ALA A 175 -41.07 27.24 3.99
C ALA A 175 -40.87 25.77 4.42
N THR A 176 -41.52 24.81 3.76
CA THR A 176 -41.38 23.37 4.06
C THR A 176 -39.99 22.87 3.69
N ARG A 177 -39.46 23.31 2.54
CA ARG A 177 -38.11 22.94 2.08
C ARG A 177 -37.03 23.88 2.58
N ARG A 178 -37.41 24.95 3.30
CA ARG A 178 -36.53 26.05 3.69
C ARG A 178 -35.78 26.63 2.48
N GLU A 179 -36.48 26.76 1.36
CA GLU A 179 -35.95 27.26 0.10
C GLU A 179 -36.63 28.57 -0.32
N ALA A 180 -35.90 29.43 -1.01
CA ALA A 180 -36.46 30.61 -1.66
C ALA A 180 -35.91 30.74 -3.08
N ALA A 181 -36.79 31.05 -4.03
CA ALA A 181 -36.48 31.21 -5.45
C ALA A 181 -36.32 32.69 -5.80
N PHE A 182 -35.16 33.05 -6.32
CA PHE A 182 -34.79 34.40 -6.70
C PHE A 182 -34.63 34.51 -8.22
N ARG A 183 -35.22 35.54 -8.82
CA ARG A 183 -35.08 35.84 -10.24
C ARG A 183 -34.27 37.11 -10.48
N GLN A 184 -33.34 37.06 -11.43
CA GLN A 184 -32.67 38.22 -12.00
C GLN A 184 -32.65 38.06 -13.52
N ALA A 185 -33.30 38.99 -14.24
CA ALA A 185 -33.60 38.87 -15.67
C ALA A 185 -34.29 37.53 -16.00
N ASP A 186 -33.69 36.70 -16.86
CA ASP A 186 -34.22 35.40 -17.30
C ASP A 186 -33.71 34.21 -16.46
N ARG A 187 -33.08 34.47 -15.30
CA ARG A 187 -32.46 33.43 -14.47
C ARG A 187 -33.16 33.30 -13.13
N VAL A 188 -33.47 32.06 -12.75
CA VAL A 188 -34.02 31.71 -11.44
C VAL A 188 -32.99 30.88 -10.67
N VAL A 189 -32.64 31.32 -9.47
CA VAL A 189 -31.72 30.64 -8.54
C VAL A 189 -32.50 30.28 -7.29
N ARG A 190 -32.39 29.02 -6.84
CA ARG A 190 -32.94 28.58 -5.57
C ARG A 190 -31.86 28.60 -4.51
N LEU A 191 -32.14 29.27 -3.39
CA LEU A 191 -31.27 29.28 -2.22
C LEU A 191 -31.94 28.49 -1.11
N THR A 192 -31.17 27.67 -0.41
CA THR A 192 -31.62 26.94 0.78
C THR A 192 -31.08 27.66 2.03
N ALA A 193 -31.91 27.77 3.06
CA ALA A 193 -31.54 28.44 4.31
C ALA A 193 -30.40 27.67 5.00
N GLN A 194 -29.27 28.34 5.25
CA GLN A 194 -28.05 27.71 5.75
C GLN A 194 -27.99 27.53 7.28
N GLY A 195 -29.02 27.91 8.05
CA GLY A 195 -29.00 27.74 9.51
C GLY A 195 -30.39 27.83 10.13
N GLY A 196 -30.72 26.86 10.99
CA GLY A 196 -31.74 26.96 12.03
C GLY A 196 -31.07 27.13 13.39
#